data_AF-A0A8S3I117-F1
#
_entry.id   AF-A0A8S3I117-F1
#
_cell.length_a   1.000
_cell.length_b   1.000
_cell.length_c   1.000
_cell.angle_alpha   90.00
_cell.angle_beta   90.00
_cell.angle_gamma   90.00
#
_symmetry.space_group_name_H-M   'P 1'
#
loop_
_entity.id
_entity.type
_entity.pdbx_description
1 polymer ?
#
loop_
_entity_poly.entity_id
_entity_poly.type
_entity_poly.pdbx_seq_one_letter_code
_entity_poly.pdbx_strand_id
1 'polypeptide(L)'
;GTYNISYSVKDEQGRLAMSFYDNFYVSGGCDKEIETQKVDYIPTDTITIVPNAKNYQPDDTCELLILAPFSPANGLVIFDCEGQVSQPIQFQIESGKNSTTVEFKISKDWIPNFTVHAELTGSITRETEVTDSPQRPAIATGSVALEVSRDIYKLNVLINTKETNKTYTPSSIINIDVNVTQHVDNLHVDAAEVCIVVVDEAILSLTGHKLDSPLDIFYPNRSANITQYHDRNRCLLFNMQDIEKFKKDMQERESG
;
A
#
# COMPACT_ATOMS: atom_id res chain seq x y z
N GLY A 1 -15.82 -11.51 10.30
CA GLY A 1 -16.19 -12.82 9.75
C GLY A 1 -15.58 -13.01 8.38
N THR A 2 -15.22 -14.24 8.04
CA THR A 2 -14.72 -14.60 6.70
C THR A 2 -15.90 -15.00 5.82
N TYR A 3 -15.98 -14.42 4.63
CA TYR A 3 -17.01 -14.67 3.63
C TYR A 3 -16.35 -15.30 2.40
N ASN A 4 -17.07 -16.22 1.75
CA ASN A 4 -16.71 -16.74 0.45
C ASN A 4 -17.69 -16.19 -0.57
N ILE A 5 -17.18 -15.53 -1.61
CA ILE A 5 -18.00 -14.95 -2.67
C ILE A 5 -17.79 -15.78 -3.93
N SER A 6 -18.89 -16.29 -4.50
CA SER A 6 -18.88 -17.00 -5.78
C SER A 6 -19.67 -16.24 -6.83
N TYR A 7 -19.10 -16.13 -8.02
CA TYR A 7 -19.74 -15.60 -9.21
C TYR A 7 -19.84 -16.71 -10.25
N SER A 8 -21.04 -16.87 -10.81
CA SER A 8 -21.31 -17.82 -11.90
C SER A 8 -21.88 -17.06 -13.08
N VAL A 9 -21.23 -17.18 -14.23
CA VAL A 9 -21.66 -16.59 -15.50
C VAL A 9 -22.01 -17.73 -16.45
N LYS A 10 -23.17 -17.64 -17.08
CA LYS A 10 -23.61 -18.59 -18.10
C LYS A 10 -23.58 -17.91 -19.46
N ASP A 11 -22.91 -18.51 -20.43
CA ASP A 11 -22.90 -18.00 -21.80
C ASP A 11 -24.19 -18.35 -22.56
N GLU A 12 -24.36 -17.79 -23.75
CA GLU A 12 -25.52 -18.01 -24.61
C GLU A 12 -25.65 -19.47 -25.09
N GLN A 13 -24.57 -20.26 -25.03
CA GLN A 13 -24.57 -21.70 -25.33
C GLN A 13 -24.75 -22.58 -24.08
N GLY A 14 -25.00 -21.98 -22.93
CA GLY A 14 -25.33 -22.67 -21.68
C GLY A 14 -24.15 -23.23 -20.89
N ARG A 15 -22.91 -22.88 -21.25
CA ARG A 15 -21.70 -23.25 -20.51
C ARG A 15 -21.53 -22.32 -19.31
N LEU A 16 -21.09 -22.87 -18.18
CA LEU A 16 -20.90 -22.14 -16.93
C LEU A 16 -19.42 -21.84 -16.72
N ALA A 17 -19.10 -20.57 -16.52
CA ALA A 17 -17.82 -20.12 -15.98
C ALA A 17 -18.04 -19.67 -14.53
N MET A 18 -17.33 -20.30 -13.60
CA MET A 18 -17.43 -19.98 -12.17
C MET A 18 -16.10 -19.46 -11.67
N SER A 19 -16.14 -18.31 -11.01
CA SER A 19 -14.99 -17.73 -10.30
C SER A 19 -15.33 -17.67 -8.82
N PHE A 20 -14.41 -18.11 -7.97
CA PHE A 20 -14.54 -18.03 -6.53
C PHE A 20 -13.45 -17.13 -5.96
N TYR A 21 -13.80 -16.34 -4.95
CA TYR A 21 -12.85 -15.63 -4.11
C TYR A 21 -12.94 -16.23 -2.72
N ASP A 22 -11.93 -17.03 -2.38
CA ASP A 22 -11.79 -17.61 -1.04
C ASP A 22 -11.16 -16.58 -0.10
N ASN A 23 -11.63 -16.54 1.15
CA ASN A 23 -11.15 -15.65 2.21
C ASN A 23 -11.39 -14.13 1.99
N PHE A 24 -12.60 -13.72 1.61
CA PHE A 24 -12.99 -12.32 1.75
C PHE A 24 -13.27 -12.01 3.23
N TYR A 25 -12.30 -11.40 3.92
CA TYR A 25 -12.42 -11.08 5.34
C TYR A 25 -13.16 -9.75 5.54
N VAL A 26 -14.24 -9.75 6.33
CA VAL A 26 -14.94 -8.54 6.76
C VAL A 26 -14.78 -8.41 8.27
N SER A 27 -14.03 -7.41 8.74
CA SER A 27 -13.90 -7.11 10.17
C SER A 27 -15.20 -6.48 10.70
N GLY A 28 -15.80 -7.13 11.69
CA GLY A 28 -17.07 -6.70 12.29
C GLY A 28 -17.50 -7.60 13.45
N GLY A 29 -16.53 -8.08 14.24
CA GLY A 29 -16.78 -8.87 15.45
C GLY A 29 -15.91 -8.33 16.58
N CYS A 30 -16.54 -7.95 17.69
CA CYS A 30 -15.87 -7.53 18.91
C CYS A 30 -15.32 -8.78 19.60
N ASP A 31 -14.00 -8.94 19.63
CA ASP A 31 -13.35 -9.95 20.48
C ASP A 31 -13.45 -9.50 21.94
N LYS A 32 -14.08 -10.33 22.78
CA LYS A 32 -14.28 -10.06 24.22
C LYS A 32 -12.98 -9.87 25.02
N GLU A 33 -11.83 -10.32 24.49
CA GLU A 33 -10.51 -10.05 25.08
C GLU A 33 -10.03 -8.60 24.85
N ILE A 34 -10.51 -7.92 23.81
CA ILE A 34 -10.20 -6.50 23.56
C ILE A 34 -10.98 -5.62 24.54
N GLU A 35 -12.21 -6.01 24.93
CA GLU A 35 -13.04 -5.26 25.88
C GLU A 35 -12.40 -5.14 27.27
N THR A 36 -11.74 -6.18 27.79
CA THR A 36 -11.03 -6.09 29.08
C THR A 36 -9.75 -5.27 29.00
N GLN A 37 -9.01 -5.32 27.89
CA GLN A 37 -7.82 -4.47 27.69
C GLN A 37 -8.16 -2.98 27.60
N LYS A 38 -9.34 -2.64 27.07
CA LYS A 38 -9.83 -1.26 26.93
C LYS A 38 -10.13 -0.56 28.25
N VAL A 39 -10.32 -1.32 29.33
CA VAL A 39 -10.63 -0.76 30.66
C VAL A 39 -9.36 -0.24 31.35
N ASP A 40 -8.26 -1.01 31.27
CA ASP A 40 -7.03 -0.73 32.01
C ASP A 40 -5.93 -0.05 31.16
N TYR A 41 -5.96 -0.23 29.84
CA TYR A 41 -4.92 0.26 28.92
C TYR A 41 -5.53 0.93 27.67
N ILE A 42 -4.71 1.70 26.95
CA ILE A 42 -5.11 2.31 25.68
C ILE A 42 -4.95 1.28 24.55
N PRO A 43 -6.04 0.76 23.94
CA PRO A 43 -5.92 -0.14 22.79
C PRO A 43 -5.37 0.63 21.58
N THR A 44 -4.75 -0.11 20.65
CA THR A 44 -4.47 0.40 19.30
C THR A 44 -5.51 -0.18 18.35
N ASP A 45 -6.36 0.68 17.79
CA ASP A 45 -7.36 0.29 16.81
C ASP A 45 -6.75 0.20 15.39
N THR A 46 -7.44 -0.45 14.47
CA THR A 46 -6.98 -0.58 13.08
C THR A 46 -7.65 0.45 12.17
N ILE A 47 -6.88 1.06 11.27
CA ILE A 47 -7.38 1.92 10.20
C ILE A 47 -7.52 1.11 8.92
N THR A 48 -8.64 1.25 8.22
CA THR A 48 -8.78 0.76 6.85
C THR A 48 -8.44 1.88 5.87
N ILE A 49 -7.44 1.63 5.02
CA ILE A 49 -6.98 2.58 4.00
C ILE A 49 -7.35 2.02 2.63
N VAL A 50 -8.12 2.79 1.86
CA VAL A 50 -8.61 2.38 0.54
C VAL A 50 -8.11 3.37 -0.51
N PRO A 51 -7.16 2.99 -1.38
CA PRO A 51 -6.73 3.82 -2.47
C PRO A 51 -7.76 3.81 -3.60
N ASN A 52 -7.83 4.90 -4.39
CA ASN A 52 -8.69 4.96 -5.57
C ASN A 52 -8.24 4.03 -6.72
N ALA A 53 -6.97 3.61 -6.75
CA ALA A 53 -6.42 2.67 -7.72
C ALA A 53 -5.36 1.76 -7.09
N LYS A 54 -5.01 0.67 -7.78
CA LYS A 54 -3.91 -0.24 -7.35
C LYS A 54 -2.55 0.15 -7.94
N ASN A 55 -2.56 0.66 -9.16
CA ASN A 55 -1.38 1.01 -9.95
C ASN A 55 -1.46 2.48 -10.35
N TYR A 56 -0.38 3.21 -10.16
CA TYR A 56 -0.27 4.63 -10.49
C TYR A 56 0.86 4.87 -11.50
N GLN A 57 0.75 5.93 -12.27
CA GLN A 57 1.88 6.54 -12.98
C GLN A 57 2.49 7.64 -12.10
N PRO A 58 3.76 8.01 -12.34
CA PRO A 58 4.32 9.23 -11.78
C PRO A 58 3.45 10.44 -12.15
N ASP A 59 3.35 11.40 -11.23
CA ASP A 59 2.49 12.59 -11.32
C ASP A 59 0.97 12.35 -11.26
N ASP A 60 0.51 11.09 -11.19
CA ASP A 60 -0.89 10.79 -10.92
C ASP A 60 -1.31 11.35 -9.55
N THR A 61 -2.58 11.68 -9.45
CA THR A 61 -3.21 12.11 -8.20
C THR A 61 -3.83 10.90 -7.51
N CYS A 62 -3.29 10.53 -6.36
CA CYS A 62 -3.81 9.46 -5.54
C CYS A 62 -4.79 10.05 -4.52
N GLU A 63 -5.99 9.50 -4.49
CA GLU A 63 -6.99 9.77 -3.46
C GLU A 63 -7.03 8.57 -2.51
N LEU A 64 -6.69 8.82 -1.25
CA LEU A 64 -6.61 7.82 -0.21
C LEU A 64 -7.78 7.99 0.76
N LEU A 65 -8.77 7.10 0.69
CA LEU A 65 -9.88 7.08 1.64
C LEU A 65 -9.44 6.40 2.93
N ILE A 66 -9.46 7.15 4.02
CA ILE A 66 -9.11 6.70 5.36
C ILE A 66 -10.41 6.50 6.14
N LEU A 67 -10.70 5.26 6.55
CA LEU A 67 -11.83 4.92 7.40
C LEU A 67 -11.39 4.89 8.86
N ALA A 68 -12.00 5.74 9.67
CA ALA A 68 -11.64 5.97 11.06
C ALA A 68 -12.54 5.17 12.01
N PRO A 69 -11.97 4.49 13.01
CA PRO A 69 -12.77 3.83 14.04
C PRO A 69 -13.38 4.82 15.06
N PHE A 70 -12.87 6.05 15.13
CA PHE A 70 -13.35 7.09 16.04
C PHE A 70 -13.21 8.50 15.44
N SER A 71 -13.99 9.45 15.97
CA SER A 71 -13.87 10.88 15.68
C SER A 71 -14.28 11.75 16.87
N PRO A 72 -13.73 12.98 16.99
CA PRO A 72 -12.75 13.61 16.11
C PRO A 72 -11.34 13.01 16.25
N ALA A 73 -10.54 13.09 15.19
CA ALA A 73 -9.18 12.56 15.18
C ALA A 73 -8.22 13.48 14.40
N ASN A 74 -6.97 13.56 14.85
CA ASN A 74 -5.85 14.12 14.10
C ASN A 74 -5.06 12.97 13.49
N GLY A 75 -4.77 13.08 12.20
CA GLY A 75 -4.10 12.05 11.43
C GLY A 75 -2.78 12.48 10.85
N LEU A 76 -1.92 11.49 10.64
CA LEU A 76 -0.64 11.62 9.96
C LEU A 76 -0.50 10.51 8.93
N VAL A 77 -0.23 10.87 7.67
CA VAL A 77 0.16 9.94 6.61
C VAL A 77 1.67 10.02 6.41
N ILE A 78 2.33 8.87 6.39
CA ILE A 78 3.77 8.71 6.20
C ILE A 78 3.98 7.80 4.99
N PHE A 79 4.93 8.17 4.13
CA PHE A 79 5.30 7.38 2.96
C PHE A 79 6.64 6.68 3.20
N ASP A 80 6.66 5.36 3.06
CA ASP A 80 7.84 4.50 3.15
C ASP A 80 8.25 4.02 1.76
N CYS A 81 9.45 4.42 1.34
CA CYS A 81 10.14 3.92 0.16
C CYS A 81 11.49 3.33 0.59
N GLU A 82 11.51 2.05 0.98
CA GLU A 82 12.74 1.36 1.40
C GLU A 82 13.44 2.02 2.62
N GLY A 83 12.65 2.61 3.52
CA GLY A 83 13.14 3.33 4.70
C GLY A 83 13.36 4.83 4.46
N GLN A 84 13.19 5.32 3.23
CA GLN A 84 13.14 6.75 2.96
C GLN A 84 11.75 7.29 3.29
N VAL A 85 11.72 8.28 4.19
CA VAL A 85 10.49 8.95 4.63
C VAL A 85 10.29 10.22 3.83
N SER A 86 9.21 10.30 3.07
CA SER A 86 8.80 11.57 2.43
C SER A 86 8.11 12.49 3.44
N GLN A 87 7.89 13.75 3.07
CA GLN A 87 7.19 14.70 3.94
C GLN A 87 5.81 14.14 4.34
N PRO A 88 5.51 14.05 5.65
CA PRO A 88 4.26 13.48 6.09
C PRO A 88 3.11 14.46 5.86
N ILE A 89 1.91 13.93 5.58
CA ILE A 89 0.70 14.73 5.40
C ILE A 89 -0.12 14.68 6.68
N GLN A 90 -0.40 15.85 7.25
CA GLN A 90 -1.31 15.98 8.38
C GLN A 90 -2.74 16.17 7.87
N PHE A 91 -3.69 15.53 8.52
CA PHE A 91 -5.11 15.67 8.20
C PHE A 91 -5.96 15.57 9.47
N GLN A 92 -7.24 15.94 9.36
CA GLN A 92 -8.17 15.87 10.48
C GLN A 92 -9.46 15.17 10.07
N ILE A 93 -10.09 14.53 11.06
CA ILE A 93 -11.40 13.92 10.95
C ILE A 93 -12.32 14.69 11.89
N GLU A 94 -13.30 15.37 11.31
CA GLU A 94 -14.28 16.14 12.06
C GLU A 94 -15.16 15.24 12.93
N SER A 95 -15.69 15.83 14.00
CA SER A 95 -16.60 15.12 14.91
C SER A 95 -17.83 14.60 14.14
N GLY A 96 -18.18 13.33 14.34
CA GLY A 96 -19.33 12.68 13.70
C GLY A 96 -19.06 12.13 12.30
N LYS A 97 -17.89 12.40 11.70
CA LYS A 97 -17.45 11.72 10.47
C LYS A 97 -16.70 10.44 10.82
N ASN A 98 -16.79 9.43 9.97
CA ASN A 98 -16.10 8.15 10.10
C ASN A 98 -15.08 7.91 8.97
N SER A 99 -14.89 8.89 8.09
CA SER A 99 -13.92 8.82 7.01
C SER A 99 -13.44 10.19 6.57
N THR A 100 -12.31 10.20 5.88
CA THR A 100 -11.75 11.39 5.21
C THR A 100 -10.91 10.94 4.02
N THR A 101 -10.73 11.81 3.04
CA THR A 101 -9.88 11.55 1.87
C THR A 101 -8.63 12.42 1.95
N VAL A 102 -7.47 11.80 1.77
CA VAL A 102 -6.19 12.49 1.65
C VAL A 102 -5.73 12.39 0.21
N GLU A 103 -5.47 13.54 -0.41
CA GLU A 103 -5.01 13.64 -1.80
C GLU A 103 -3.53 14.01 -1.86
N PHE A 104 -2.76 13.34 -2.71
CA PHE A 104 -1.36 13.67 -2.97
C PHE A 104 -0.92 13.23 -4.37
N LYS A 105 0.14 13.85 -4.88
CA LYS A 105 0.76 13.46 -6.15
C LYS A 105 1.79 12.36 -5.95
N ILE A 106 1.81 11.40 -6.87
CA ILE A 106 2.77 10.30 -6.89
C ILE A 106 4.12 10.80 -7.38
N SER A 107 5.16 10.72 -6.54
CA SER A 107 6.52 11.05 -6.94
C SER A 107 7.12 9.97 -7.83
N LYS A 108 7.95 10.39 -8.79
CA LYS A 108 8.79 9.50 -9.60
C LYS A 108 9.77 8.67 -8.76
N ASP A 109 10.17 9.17 -7.60
CA ASP A 109 11.12 8.47 -6.71
C ASP A 109 10.53 7.22 -6.05
N TRP A 110 9.19 7.12 -6.05
CA TRP A 110 8.43 6.02 -5.47
C TRP A 110 8.27 4.82 -6.42
N ILE A 111 8.88 4.87 -7.61
CA ILE A 111 8.96 3.73 -8.50
C ILE A 111 9.89 2.67 -7.90
N PRO A 112 9.51 1.38 -7.88
CA PRO A 112 8.30 0.82 -8.50
C PRO A 112 7.11 0.64 -7.56
N ASN A 113 7.29 0.88 -6.26
CA ASN A 113 6.23 0.76 -5.27
C ASN A 113 6.64 1.49 -3.99
N PHE A 114 5.66 1.80 -3.16
CA PHE A 114 5.84 2.41 -1.85
C PHE A 114 4.75 1.93 -0.88
N THR A 115 4.98 2.12 0.42
CA THR A 115 3.98 1.83 1.45
C THR A 115 3.52 3.11 2.11
N VAL A 116 2.21 3.27 2.24
CA VAL A 116 1.59 4.37 2.96
C VAL A 116 1.21 3.88 4.34
N HIS A 117 1.65 4.58 5.37
CA HIS A 117 1.24 4.37 6.76
C HIS A 117 0.34 5.52 7.19
N ALA A 118 -0.76 5.21 7.86
CA ALA A 118 -1.61 6.21 8.51
C ALA A 118 -1.64 5.95 10.02
N GLU A 119 -1.54 7.04 10.80
CA GLU A 119 -1.77 7.04 12.24
C GLU A 119 -2.88 8.06 12.54
N LEU A 120 -3.80 7.69 13.44
CA LEU A 120 -4.82 8.57 13.97
C LEU A 120 -4.65 8.67 15.49
N THR A 121 -4.84 9.87 16.01
CA THR A 121 -4.88 10.15 17.44
C THR A 121 -6.13 10.96 17.77
N GLY A 122 -6.84 10.58 18.83
CA GLY A 122 -8.07 11.23 19.24
C GLY A 122 -8.42 10.90 20.68
N SER A 123 -9.69 11.12 21.02
CA SER A 123 -10.24 10.86 22.35
C SER A 123 -11.62 10.24 22.21
N ILE A 124 -11.91 9.22 23.00
CA ILE A 124 -13.20 8.51 23.00
C ILE A 124 -13.71 8.35 24.43
N THR A 125 -15.03 8.38 24.59
CA THR A 125 -15.66 8.06 25.87
C THR A 125 -15.32 6.63 26.29
N ARG A 126 -15.08 6.42 27.58
CA ARG A 126 -14.79 5.08 28.13
C ARG A 126 -16.03 4.20 28.07
N GLU A 127 -15.80 2.88 27.98
CA GLU A 127 -16.89 1.90 28.01
C GLU A 127 -17.59 1.93 29.39
N THR A 128 -18.88 1.59 29.39
CA THR A 128 -19.91 1.93 30.39
C THR A 128 -19.66 1.52 31.85
N GLU A 129 -18.64 0.73 32.15
CA GLU A 129 -18.33 0.31 33.52
C GLU A 129 -17.56 1.36 34.35
N VAL A 130 -17.10 2.46 33.72
CA VAL A 130 -16.41 3.56 34.42
C VAL A 130 -17.22 4.85 34.39
N THR A 131 -18.34 4.85 35.13
CA THR A 131 -19.23 6.02 35.25
C THR A 131 -18.45 7.25 35.75
N ASP A 132 -18.67 8.41 35.12
CA ASP A 132 -18.09 9.72 35.49
C ASP A 132 -16.56 9.87 35.31
N SER A 133 -15.92 9.00 34.53
CA SER A 133 -14.49 9.12 34.21
C SER A 133 -14.21 9.96 32.95
N PRO A 134 -13.06 10.67 32.90
CA PRO A 134 -12.68 11.45 31.72
C PRO A 134 -12.51 10.53 30.50
N GLN A 135 -12.71 11.12 29.31
CA GLN A 135 -12.45 10.42 28.05
C GLN A 135 -11.03 9.83 28.02
N ARG A 136 -10.87 8.70 27.34
CA ARG A 136 -9.56 8.07 27.13
C ARG A 136 -8.98 8.50 25.78
N PRO A 137 -7.65 8.59 25.65
CA PRO A 137 -7.04 8.70 24.34
C PRO A 137 -7.39 7.48 23.47
N ALA A 138 -7.46 7.71 22.17
CA ALA A 138 -7.71 6.69 21.16
C ALA A 138 -6.64 6.81 20.06
N ILE A 139 -6.14 5.67 19.61
CA ILE A 139 -5.11 5.59 18.58
C ILE A 139 -5.53 4.55 17.58
N ALA A 140 -5.33 4.83 16.31
CA ALA A 140 -5.47 3.83 15.28
C ALA A 140 -4.29 3.88 14.32
N THR A 141 -3.93 2.72 13.77
CA THR A 141 -2.84 2.59 12.79
C THR A 141 -3.26 1.71 11.63
N GLY A 142 -2.74 1.98 10.44
CA GLY A 142 -2.93 1.13 9.28
C GLY A 142 -1.88 1.40 8.21
N SER A 143 -1.73 0.48 7.27
CA SER A 143 -0.84 0.65 6.13
C SER A 143 -1.36 -0.01 4.87
N VAL A 144 -0.99 0.53 3.71
CA VAL A 144 -1.31 -0.05 2.39
C VAL A 144 -0.10 0.10 1.46
N ALA A 145 0.22 -0.96 0.72
CA ALA A 145 1.24 -0.92 -0.32
C ALA A 145 0.60 -0.53 -1.67
N LEU A 146 1.26 0.37 -2.39
CA LEU A 146 0.83 0.89 -3.68
C LEU A 146 1.90 0.65 -4.74
N GLU A 147 1.49 0.30 -5.96
CA GLU A 147 2.39 0.09 -7.08
C GLU A 147 2.46 1.34 -7.96
N VAL A 148 3.66 1.66 -8.43
CA VAL A 148 3.93 2.76 -9.36
C VAL A 148 4.59 2.18 -10.60
N SER A 149 4.02 2.47 -11.77
CA SER A 149 4.47 1.93 -13.03
C SER A 149 5.92 2.34 -13.34
N ARG A 150 6.63 1.39 -13.95
CA ARG A 150 8.01 1.55 -14.45
C ARG A 150 8.04 2.03 -15.89
N ASP A 151 6.89 2.36 -16.48
CA ASP A 151 6.75 2.67 -17.91
C ASP A 151 7.68 3.80 -18.36
N ILE A 152 7.96 4.77 -17.50
CA ILE A 152 8.89 5.87 -17.80
C ILE A 152 10.33 5.40 -18.04
N TYR A 153 10.72 4.21 -17.57
CA TYR A 153 12.03 3.61 -17.79
C TYR A 153 11.99 2.55 -18.89
N LYS A 154 10.81 2.21 -19.40
CA LYS A 154 10.64 1.19 -20.42
C LYS A 154 11.02 1.73 -21.79
N LEU A 155 11.73 0.89 -22.53
CA LEU A 155 12.11 1.15 -23.91
C LEU A 155 11.30 0.24 -24.85
N ASN A 156 10.80 0.83 -25.93
CA ASN A 156 10.27 0.11 -27.08
C ASN A 156 11.43 -0.21 -28.01
N VAL A 157 11.77 -1.50 -28.14
CA VAL A 157 12.81 -1.97 -29.07
C VAL A 157 12.12 -2.67 -30.23
N LEU A 158 12.21 -2.08 -31.41
CA LEU A 158 11.61 -2.62 -32.62
C LEU A 158 12.71 -3.07 -33.58
N ILE A 159 12.70 -4.37 -33.89
CA ILE A 159 13.67 -5.02 -34.77
C ILE A 159 13.01 -5.24 -36.12
N ASN A 160 13.53 -4.59 -37.15
CA ASN A 160 13.09 -4.73 -38.53
C ASN A 160 14.18 -5.38 -39.38
N THR A 161 13.75 -6.11 -40.40
CA THR A 161 14.60 -6.50 -41.52
C THR A 161 14.16 -5.73 -42.76
N LYS A 162 15.10 -5.42 -43.66
CA LYS A 162 14.78 -4.74 -44.94
C LYS A 162 13.73 -5.48 -45.77
N GLU A 163 13.70 -6.80 -45.66
CA GLU A 163 12.75 -7.66 -46.35
C GLU A 163 11.97 -8.48 -45.30
N THR A 164 10.66 -8.29 -45.24
CA THR A 164 9.75 -9.00 -44.32
C THR A 164 9.49 -10.42 -44.84
N ASN A 165 9.47 -11.43 -43.96
CA ASN A 165 9.16 -12.84 -44.29
C ASN A 165 10.11 -13.49 -45.31
N LYS A 166 11.33 -13.00 -45.44
CA LYS A 166 12.36 -13.63 -46.27
C LYS A 166 12.95 -14.84 -45.57
N THR A 167 13.00 -15.97 -46.27
CA THR A 167 13.81 -17.11 -45.86
C THR A 167 15.27 -16.86 -46.23
N TYR A 168 16.14 -16.93 -45.24
CA TYR A 168 17.57 -16.74 -45.42
C TYR A 168 18.26 -18.10 -45.56
N THR A 169 19.16 -18.22 -46.53
CA THR A 169 20.01 -19.41 -46.68
C THR A 169 21.23 -19.30 -45.77
N PRO A 170 21.88 -20.42 -45.41
CA PRO A 170 23.16 -20.39 -44.70
C PRO A 170 24.17 -19.47 -45.43
N SER A 171 24.98 -18.75 -44.66
CA SER A 171 25.97 -17.76 -45.14
C SER A 171 25.40 -16.50 -45.81
N SER A 172 24.08 -16.29 -45.80
CA SER A 172 23.52 -15.02 -46.26
C SER A 172 23.76 -13.89 -45.24
N ILE A 173 23.93 -12.67 -45.76
CA ILE A 173 24.08 -11.47 -44.94
C ILE A 173 22.68 -10.90 -44.66
N ILE A 174 22.38 -10.66 -43.40
CA ILE A 174 21.11 -10.09 -42.94
C ILE A 174 21.39 -8.68 -42.42
N ASN A 175 20.66 -7.69 -42.93
CA ASN A 175 20.69 -6.33 -42.39
C ASN A 175 19.52 -6.17 -41.42
N ILE A 176 19.82 -5.80 -40.19
CA ILE A 176 18.86 -5.60 -39.11
C ILE A 176 18.85 -4.12 -38.76
N ASP A 177 17.68 -3.50 -38.85
CA ASP A 177 17.44 -2.14 -38.43
C ASP A 177 16.79 -2.19 -37.03
N VAL A 178 17.47 -1.62 -36.04
CA VAL A 178 16.97 -1.56 -34.65
C VAL A 178 16.55 -0.14 -34.36
N ASN A 179 15.28 0.04 -34.01
CA ASN A 179 14.72 1.32 -33.59
C ASN A 179 14.41 1.26 -32.09
N VAL A 180 14.94 2.21 -31.33
CA VAL A 180 14.76 2.29 -29.88
C VAL A 180 14.10 3.62 -29.54
N THR A 181 12.90 3.52 -28.99
CA THR A 181 12.14 4.68 -28.49
C THR A 181 11.76 4.48 -27.03
N GLN A 182 11.47 5.58 -26.34
CA GLN A 182 10.89 5.53 -25.00
C GLN A 182 9.44 5.04 -25.08
N HIS A 183 8.98 4.30 -24.06
CA HIS A 183 7.66 3.70 -24.08
C HIS A 183 6.52 4.72 -23.99
N VAL A 184 6.70 5.76 -23.17
CA VAL A 184 5.63 6.71 -22.81
C VAL A 184 5.35 7.72 -23.92
N ASP A 185 6.38 8.33 -24.50
CA ASP A 185 6.26 9.43 -25.46
C ASP A 185 6.66 9.04 -26.90
N ASN A 186 7.17 7.82 -27.11
CA ASN A 186 7.71 7.33 -28.38
C ASN A 186 8.84 8.20 -28.97
N LEU A 187 9.53 8.98 -28.14
CA LEU A 187 10.70 9.74 -28.57
C LEU A 187 11.91 8.80 -28.76
N HIS A 188 12.78 9.15 -29.71
CA HIS A 188 14.03 8.43 -29.92
C HIS A 188 14.93 8.54 -28.69
N VAL A 189 15.60 7.45 -28.36
CA VAL A 189 16.61 7.43 -27.29
C VAL A 189 17.98 7.72 -27.89
N ASP A 190 18.58 8.82 -27.46
CA ASP A 190 19.96 9.13 -27.83
C ASP A 190 20.94 8.16 -27.15
N ALA A 191 22.00 7.79 -27.88
CA ALA A 191 23.08 6.93 -27.38
C ALA A 191 22.62 5.58 -26.80
N ALA A 192 21.54 4.99 -27.34
CA ALA A 192 21.12 3.65 -26.95
C ALA A 192 22.18 2.59 -27.29
N GLU A 193 22.53 1.75 -26.32
CA GLU A 193 23.40 0.60 -26.51
C GLU A 193 22.56 -0.66 -26.75
N VAL A 194 22.87 -1.41 -27.82
CA VAL A 194 22.13 -2.61 -28.20
C VAL A 194 23.09 -3.79 -28.30
N CYS A 195 22.79 -4.85 -27.55
CA CYS A 195 23.45 -6.15 -27.67
C CYS A 195 22.52 -7.13 -28.37
N ILE A 196 22.94 -7.66 -29.53
CA ILE A 196 22.16 -8.64 -30.30
C ILE A 196 22.78 -10.02 -30.07
N VAL A 197 21.94 -10.97 -29.65
CA VAL A 197 22.29 -12.38 -29.50
C VAL A 197 21.41 -13.21 -30.43
N VAL A 198 22.03 -14.06 -31.23
CA VAL A 198 21.32 -14.98 -32.15
C VAL A 198 21.53 -16.40 -31.64
N VAL A 199 20.43 -17.09 -31.33
CA VAL A 199 20.43 -18.44 -30.75
C VAL A 199 19.52 -19.35 -31.57
N ASP A 200 19.85 -20.64 -31.62
CA ASP A 200 19.00 -21.66 -32.23
C ASP A 200 17.74 -21.90 -31.37
N GLU A 201 16.57 -21.88 -32.01
CA GLU A 201 15.27 -22.14 -31.38
C GLU A 201 15.19 -23.51 -30.71
N ALA A 202 15.88 -24.53 -31.24
CA ALA A 202 15.91 -25.86 -30.64
C ALA A 202 16.53 -25.83 -29.22
N ILE A 203 17.48 -24.92 -28.97
CA ILE A 203 18.12 -24.75 -27.65
C ILE A 203 17.17 -24.01 -26.68
N LEU A 204 16.53 -22.94 -27.15
CA LEU A 204 15.57 -22.16 -26.34
C LEU A 204 14.36 -23.01 -25.94
N SER A 205 13.81 -23.76 -26.89
CA SER A 205 12.63 -24.61 -26.67
C SER A 205 12.91 -25.82 -25.77
N LEU A 206 14.11 -26.40 -25.81
CA LEU A 206 14.49 -27.52 -24.94
C LEU A 206 14.39 -27.15 -23.44
N THR A 207 14.70 -25.90 -23.11
CA THR A 207 14.71 -25.41 -21.73
C THR A 207 13.47 -24.59 -21.38
N GLY A 208 12.62 -24.27 -22.36
CA GLY A 208 11.50 -23.34 -22.19
C GLY A 208 11.97 -21.93 -21.82
N HIS A 209 13.14 -21.51 -22.33
CA HIS A 209 13.76 -20.24 -21.97
C HIS A 209 12.86 -19.06 -22.32
N LYS A 210 12.64 -18.15 -21.36
CA LYS A 210 11.94 -16.88 -21.55
C LYS A 210 12.90 -15.73 -21.27
N LEU A 211 12.80 -14.68 -22.07
CA LEU A 211 13.49 -13.43 -21.81
C LEU A 211 12.70 -12.67 -20.75
N ASP A 212 13.26 -12.61 -19.55
CA ASP A 212 12.72 -11.78 -18.48
C ASP A 212 12.90 -10.30 -18.82
N SER A 213 11.98 -9.47 -18.33
CA SER A 213 12.07 -8.02 -18.49
C SER A 213 13.28 -7.49 -17.72
N PRO A 214 14.24 -6.82 -18.38
CA PRO A 214 15.38 -6.23 -17.69
C PRO A 214 14.95 -5.17 -16.65
N LEU A 215 13.79 -4.54 -16.86
CA LEU A 215 13.25 -3.55 -15.93
C LEU A 215 12.99 -4.14 -14.55
N ASP A 216 12.60 -5.41 -14.46
CA ASP A 216 12.28 -6.05 -13.19
C ASP A 216 13.56 -6.37 -12.40
N ILE A 217 14.69 -6.47 -13.10
CA ILE A 217 16.02 -6.66 -12.53
C ILE A 217 16.61 -5.33 -12.06
N PHE A 218 16.50 -4.27 -12.87
CA PHE A 218 17.05 -2.94 -12.54
C PHE A 218 16.18 -2.14 -11.56
N TYR A 219 14.86 -2.35 -11.59
CA TYR A 219 13.89 -1.69 -10.72
C TYR A 219 13.03 -2.73 -9.99
N PRO A 220 13.62 -3.53 -9.10
CA PRO A 220 12.88 -4.53 -8.33
C PRO A 220 11.94 -3.87 -7.32
N ASN A 221 10.88 -4.59 -6.93
CA ASN A 221 9.98 -4.13 -5.87
C ASN A 221 10.74 -3.94 -4.55
N ARG A 222 10.45 -2.84 -3.87
CA ARG A 222 11.07 -2.44 -2.60
C ARG A 222 10.19 -2.85 -1.43
N SER A 223 10.80 -3.41 -0.38
CA SER A 223 10.07 -3.67 0.87
C SER A 223 9.89 -2.39 1.68
N ALA A 224 8.82 -2.34 2.48
CA ALA A 224 8.72 -1.38 3.56
C ALA A 224 9.81 -1.68 4.60
N ASN A 225 10.61 -0.68 4.97
CA ASN A 225 11.72 -0.84 5.91
C ASN A 225 11.56 0.08 7.14
N ILE A 226 10.42 0.74 7.30
CA ILE A 226 10.08 1.50 8.50
C ILE A 226 9.41 0.58 9.53
N THR A 227 9.94 0.61 10.75
CA THR A 227 9.28 0.01 11.91
C THR A 227 8.63 1.12 12.75
N GLN A 228 7.33 0.99 12.99
CA GLN A 228 6.59 1.93 13.83
C GLN A 228 6.58 1.44 15.28
N TYR A 229 6.96 2.30 16.21
CA TYR A 229 6.91 2.03 17.64
C TYR A 229 5.83 2.90 18.29
N HIS A 230 4.86 2.25 18.94
CA HIS A 230 3.80 2.93 19.68
C HIS A 230 3.84 2.48 21.14
N ASP A 231 4.16 3.38 22.06
CA ASP A 231 4.24 3.09 23.50
C ASP A 231 2.96 3.47 24.25
N ARG A 232 2.00 4.13 23.58
CA ARG A 232 0.77 4.60 24.25
C ARG A 232 -0.12 3.45 24.73
N ASN A 233 0.02 2.25 24.16
CA ASN A 233 -0.63 1.04 24.66
C ASN A 233 -0.09 0.55 26.01
N ARG A 234 1.03 1.12 26.49
CA ARG A 234 1.58 0.88 27.83
C ARG A 234 1.09 1.90 28.85
N CYS A 235 0.30 2.90 28.43
CA CYS A 235 -0.30 3.86 29.35
C CYS A 235 -1.49 3.22 30.07
N LEU A 236 -1.43 3.26 31.40
CA LEU A 236 -2.53 2.85 32.27
C LEU A 236 -3.63 3.91 32.29
N LEU A 237 -4.88 3.46 32.22
CA LEU A 237 -6.06 4.30 32.37
C LEU A 237 -6.53 4.27 33.83
N PHE A 238 -6.15 5.29 34.60
CA PHE A 238 -6.69 5.42 35.97
C PHE A 238 -8.20 5.66 35.94
N ASN A 239 -8.93 5.00 36.85
CA ASN A 239 -10.32 5.34 37.15
C ASN A 239 -10.37 6.62 38.03
N MET A 240 -11.57 7.20 38.21
CA MET A 240 -11.71 8.44 38.97
C MET A 240 -11.23 8.33 40.43
N GLN A 241 -11.44 7.16 41.07
CA GLN A 241 -11.02 6.93 42.46
C GLN A 241 -9.48 6.91 42.58
N ASP A 242 -8.79 6.31 41.62
CA ASP A 242 -7.33 6.29 41.54
C ASP A 242 -6.76 7.68 41.24
N ILE A 243 -7.43 8.47 40.40
CA ILE A 243 -7.06 9.87 40.14
C ILE A 243 -7.17 10.71 41.41
N GLU A 244 -8.26 10.57 42.17
CA GLU A 244 -8.46 11.30 43.43
C GLU A 244 -7.43 10.90 44.48
N LYS A 245 -7.16 9.60 44.62
CA LYS A 245 -6.12 9.08 45.51
C LYS A 245 -4.74 9.60 45.13
N PHE A 246 -4.39 9.55 43.85
CA PHE A 246 -3.11 10.03 43.34
C PHE A 246 -2.93 11.54 43.57
N LYS A 247 -3.98 12.35 43.33
CA LYS A 247 -3.94 13.80 43.59
C LYS A 247 -3.72 14.10 45.08
N LYS A 248 -4.37 13.35 45.97
CA LYS A 248 -4.19 13.48 47.41
C LYS A 248 -2.76 13.14 47.83
N ASP A 249 -2.22 12.03 47.34
CA ASP A 249 -0.83 11.60 47.62
C ASP A 249 0.21 12.62 47.10
N MET A 250 -0.05 13.30 45.98
CA MET A 250 0.82 14.37 45.48
C MET A 250 0.76 15.63 46.34
N GLN A 251 -0.44 16.07 46.76
CA GLN A 251 -0.59 17.24 47.62
C GLN A 251 0.10 17.05 48.98
N GLU A 252 0.01 15.87 49.56
CA GLU A 252 0.68 15.52 50.82
C GLU A 252 2.22 15.50 50.68
N ARG A 253 2.77 15.26 49.48
CA ARG A 253 4.22 15.33 49.21
C ARG A 253 4.74 16.73 48.93
N GLU A 254 3.90 17.64 48.47
CA GLU A 254 4.27 19.04 48.21
C GLU A 254 4.17 19.92 49.47
N SER A 255 3.43 19.45 50.49
CA SER A 255 3.20 20.18 51.74
C SER A 255 4.01 19.68 52.94
N GLY A 256 4.88 18.69 52.75
CA GLY A 256 5.86 18.19 53.73
C GLY A 256 7.29 18.43 53.28
#